data_AF-A0A098VQG9-F1
#
_entry.id   AF-A0A098VQG9-F1
#
_cell.length_a   1.000
_cell.length_b   1.000
_cell.length_c   1.000
_cell.angle_alpha   90.00
_cell.angle_beta   90.00
_cell.angle_gamma   90.00
#
_symmetry.space_group_name_H-M   'P 1'
#
loop_
_entity.id
_entity.type
_entity.pdbx_description
1 polymer ?
#
loop_
_entity_poly.entity_id
_entity_poly.type
_entity_poly.pdbx_seq_one_letter_code
_entity_poly.pdbx_strand_id
1 'polypeptide(L)'
;MTDHPSCSNQHAVIQFRKIPLAFTAGLDGPKFVIRPYVIDLNSTNGTILNGVPIEGSRFVELKHKDIIQFGLSSREYILLKSEN
;
A
#
# COMPACT_ATOMS: atom_id res chain seq x y z
N MET A 1 -3.94 15.17 5.86
CA MET A 1 -2.91 14.61 4.94
C MET A 1 -3.38 14.68 3.50
N THR A 2 -4.65 14.42 3.20
CA THR A 2 -5.24 14.77 1.91
C THR A 2 -6.28 15.88 2.10
N ASP A 3 -5.84 17.14 2.01
CA ASP A 3 -6.75 18.31 2.10
C ASP A 3 -7.57 18.53 0.82
N HIS A 4 -7.55 17.54 -0.08
CA HIS A 4 -8.29 17.63 -1.32
C HIS A 4 -9.75 17.22 -1.08
N PRO A 5 -10.73 18.01 -1.53
CA PRO A 5 -12.15 17.76 -1.24
C PRO A 5 -12.68 16.44 -1.79
N SER A 6 -11.99 15.83 -2.75
CA SER A 6 -12.34 14.49 -3.25
C SER A 6 -11.92 13.35 -2.31
N CYS A 7 -11.14 13.62 -1.26
CA CYS A 7 -10.67 12.57 -0.36
C CYS A 7 -11.68 12.35 0.76
N SER A 8 -12.12 11.10 0.92
CA SER A 8 -12.91 10.68 2.08
C SER A 8 -12.14 10.90 3.39
N ASN A 9 -12.87 11.15 4.49
CA ASN A 9 -12.28 11.35 5.83
C ASN A 9 -11.37 10.18 6.24
N GLN A 10 -11.78 8.96 5.90
CA GLN A 10 -10.97 7.75 5.99
C GLN A 10 -10.87 7.19 4.57
N HIS A 11 -9.75 7.45 3.89
CA HIS A 11 -9.61 7.16 2.48
C HIS A 11 -8.89 5.84 2.23
N ALA A 12 -7.65 5.73 2.72
CA ALA A 12 -6.83 4.54 2.58
C ALA A 12 -5.86 4.43 3.76
N VAL A 13 -5.33 3.22 3.98
CA VAL A 13 -4.37 2.93 5.05
C VAL A 13 -3.15 2.24 4.45
N ILE A 14 -1.96 2.62 4.95
CA ILE A 14 -0.74 1.86 4.75
C ILE A 14 -0.51 0.99 5.98
N GLN A 15 -0.49 -0.33 5.78
CA GLN A 15 -0.31 -1.33 6.83
C GLN A 15 0.95 -2.14 6.58
N PHE A 16 1.86 -2.17 7.54
CA PHE A 16 2.96 -3.13 7.55
C PHE A 16 2.46 -4.48 8.07
N ARG A 17 2.73 -5.56 7.32
CA ARG A 17 2.26 -6.92 7.63
C ARG A 17 3.43 -7.89 7.69
N LYS A 18 3.39 -8.81 8.67
CA LYS A 18 4.30 -9.96 8.77
C LYS A 18 3.79 -11.09 7.86
N ILE A 19 4.56 -11.42 6.83
CA ILE A 19 4.21 -12.41 5.80
C ILE A 19 5.21 -13.57 5.87
N PRO A 20 4.77 -14.84 5.83
CA PRO A 20 5.69 -15.98 5.73
C PRO A 20 6.47 -15.95 4.41
N LEU A 21 7.77 -16.19 4.49
CA LEU A 21 8.58 -16.48 3.30
C LEU A 21 8.26 -17.89 2.82
N ALA A 22 8.24 -18.11 1.50
CA ALA A 22 7.99 -19.43 0.93
C ALA A 22 8.95 -20.46 1.55
N PHE A 23 8.40 -21.61 1.94
CA PHE A 23 9.17 -22.65 2.62
C PHE A 23 10.23 -23.21 1.68
N THR A 24 11.49 -22.86 1.93
CA THR A 24 12.62 -23.62 1.38
C THR A 24 12.76 -24.87 2.23
N ALA A 25 12.52 -26.04 1.65
CA ALA A 25 12.69 -27.33 2.32
C ALA A 25 14.14 -27.45 2.84
N GLY A 26 14.31 -27.22 4.14
CA GLY A 26 15.60 -27.16 4.82
C GLY A 26 15.39 -26.93 6.32
N LEU A 27 16.40 -27.26 7.11
CA LEU A 27 16.40 -27.38 8.59
C LEU A 27 16.07 -26.09 9.38
N ASP A 28 15.80 -24.98 8.70
CA ASP A 28 15.46 -23.71 9.34
C ASP A 28 13.93 -23.59 9.49
N GLY A 29 13.47 -23.20 10.68
CA GLY A 29 12.06 -22.93 10.95
C GLY A 29 11.44 -21.83 10.05
N PRO A 30 10.14 -21.54 10.22
CA PRO A 30 9.43 -20.60 9.36
C PRO A 30 10.07 -19.21 9.37
N LYS A 31 10.50 -18.73 8.20
CA LYS A 31 11.05 -17.39 8.00
C LYS A 31 9.93 -16.41 7.66
N PHE A 32 10.05 -15.17 8.13
CA PHE A 32 9.05 -14.12 7.90
C PHE A 32 9.70 -12.84 7.39
N VAL A 33 8.93 -12.02 6.68
CA VAL A 33 9.31 -10.68 6.23
C VAL A 33 8.21 -9.68 6.54
N ILE A 34 8.58 -8.44 6.85
CA ILE A 34 7.63 -7.33 6.99
C ILE A 34 7.50 -6.62 5.64
N ARG A 35 6.27 -6.49 5.14
CA ARG A 35 5.97 -5.81 3.86
C ARG A 35 4.87 -4.75 4.05
N PRO A 36 5.00 -3.55 3.44
CA PRO A 36 3.95 -2.56 3.43
C PRO A 36 2.85 -2.92 2.41
N TYR A 37 1.60 -2.65 2.76
CA TYR A 37 0.44 -2.80 1.91
C TYR A 37 -0.41 -1.53 1.97
N VAL A 38 -1.00 -1.13 0.86
CA VAL A 38 -2.09 -0.15 0.83
C VAL A 38 -3.42 -0.89 0.78
N ILE A 39 -4.42 -0.35 1.48
CA ILE A 39 -5.83 -0.75 1.36
C ILE A 39 -6.66 0.52 1.24
N ASP A 40 -7.47 0.59 0.18
CA ASP A 40 -8.51 1.61 0.06
C ASP A 40 -9.71 1.22 0.94
N LEU A 41 -10.21 2.15 1.76
CA LEU A 41 -11.29 1.92 2.72
C LEU A 41 -12.68 2.10 2.08
N ASN A 42 -12.84 1.68 0.83
CA ASN A 42 -13.99 1.97 -0.03
C ASN A 42 -14.26 3.47 -0.11
N SER A 43 -13.20 4.23 -0.40
CA SER A 43 -13.28 5.66 -0.53
C SER A 43 -14.13 6.05 -1.74
N THR A 44 -14.74 7.23 -1.70
CA THR A 44 -15.68 7.68 -2.74
C THR A 44 -15.02 7.81 -4.11
N ASN A 45 -13.75 8.25 -4.14
CA ASN A 45 -13.01 8.53 -5.38
C ASN A 45 -11.84 7.57 -5.62
N GLY A 46 -11.71 6.53 -4.80
CA GLY A 46 -10.69 5.50 -4.95
C GLY A 46 -9.25 5.96 -4.70
N THR A 47 -8.37 4.96 -4.65
CA THR A 47 -6.92 5.11 -4.57
C THR A 47 -6.30 4.64 -5.88
N ILE A 48 -5.29 5.34 -6.37
CA ILE A 48 -4.53 5.00 -7.57
C ILE A 48 -3.11 4.62 -7.15
N LEU A 49 -2.62 3.49 -7.66
CA LEU A 49 -1.26 3.00 -7.48
C LEU A 49 -0.58 2.91 -8.85
N ASN A 50 0.51 3.64 -9.05
CA ASN A 50 1.27 3.69 -10.31
C ASN A 50 0.38 3.98 -11.54
N GLY A 51 -0.58 4.91 -11.39
CA GLY A 51 -1.52 5.28 -12.45
C GLY A 51 -2.68 4.30 -12.66
N VAL A 52 -2.75 3.20 -11.89
CA VAL A 52 -3.81 2.19 -11.99
C VAL A 52 -4.69 2.22 -10.73
N PRO A 53 -6.03 2.31 -10.85
CA PRO A 53 -6.92 2.24 -9.69
C PRO A 53 -6.83 0.87 -9.03
N ILE A 54 -6.79 0.85 -7.70
CA ILE A 54 -6.84 -0.40 -6.92
C ILE A 54 -8.25 -0.71 -6.44
N GLU A 55 -8.54 -1.99 -6.21
CA GLU A 55 -9.82 -2.41 -5.64
C GLU A 55 -9.96 -1.98 -4.17
N GLY A 56 -11.15 -1.52 -3.80
CA GLY A 56 -11.53 -1.24 -2.42
C GLY A 56 -11.48 -2.50 -1.54
N SER A 57 -11.19 -2.33 -0.26
CA SER A 57 -11.13 -3.42 0.75
C SER A 57 -10.14 -4.55 0.43
N ARG A 58 -9.16 -4.32 -0.46
CA ARG A 58 -8.14 -5.29 -0.83
C ARG A 58 -6.75 -4.77 -0.50
N PHE A 59 -5.96 -5.59 0.17
CA PHE A 59 -4.54 -5.27 0.42
C PHE A 59 -3.74 -5.45 -0.87
N VAL A 60 -3.11 -4.37 -1.32
CA VAL A 60 -2.16 -4.36 -2.44
C VAL A 60 -0.76 -4.12 -1.88
N GLU A 61 0.20 -5.00 -2.19
CA GLU A 61 1.58 -4.86 -1.73
C GLU A 61 2.21 -3.62 -2.35
N LEU A 62 2.83 -2.77 -1.51
CA LEU A 62 3.59 -1.63 -1.97
C LEU A 62 5.06 -1.99 -2.13
N LYS A 63 5.68 -1.47 -3.19
CA LYS A 63 7.08 -1.63 -3.53
C LYS A 63 7.82 -0.30 -3.43
N HIS A 64 9.14 -0.40 -3.36
CA HIS A 64 10.00 0.78 -3.38
C HIS A 64 9.76 1.59 -4.67
N LYS A 65 9.60 2.91 -4.51
CA LYS A 65 9.27 3.90 -5.56
C LYS A 65 7.84 3.82 -6.11
N ASP A 66 6.95 3.03 -5.51
CA ASP A 66 5.54 3.09 -5.88
C ASP A 66 4.96 4.48 -5.63
N ILE A 67 4.17 4.96 -6.59
CA ILE A 67 3.46 6.24 -6.56
C ILE A 67 2.01 5.99 -6.18
N ILE A 68 1.53 6.68 -5.16
CA ILE A 68 0.16 6.59 -4.65
C ILE A 68 -0.51 7.95 -4.82
N GLN A 69 -1.74 7.95 -5.34
CA GLN A 69 -2.60 9.13 -5.45
C GLN A 69 -3.96 8.82 -4.82
N PHE A 70 -4.57 9.82 -4.20
CA PHE A 70 -5.82 9.68 -3.45
C PHE A 70 -6.92 10.56 -4.04
N GLY A 71 -8.05 9.94 -4.37
CA GLY A 71 -9.15 10.57 -5.08
C GLY A 71 -8.70 11.28 -6.36
N LEU A 72 -9.18 12.51 -6.56
CA LEU A 72 -8.88 13.36 -7.71
C LEU A 72 -7.71 14.33 -7.45
N SER A 73 -6.90 14.09 -6.42
CA SER A 73 -5.76 14.95 -6.12
C SER A 73 -4.64 14.75 -7.15
N SER A 74 -4.01 15.84 -7.60
CA SER A 74 -2.77 15.79 -8.38
C SER A 74 -1.53 15.48 -7.54
N ARG A 75 -1.65 15.39 -6.22
CA ARG A 75 -0.52 15.10 -5.33
C ARG A 75 -0.14 13.63 -5.41
N GLU A 76 1.15 13.40 -5.61
CA GLU A 76 1.76 12.07 -5.65
C GLU A 76 2.54 11.80 -4.36
N TYR A 77 2.32 10.62 -3.78
CA TYR A 77 3.05 10.12 -2.63
C TYR A 77 3.94 8.96 -3.06
N ILE A 78 5.24 9.05 -2.80
CA ILE A 78 6.22 8.04 -3.24
C ILE A 78 6.67 7.23 -2.03
N LEU A 79 6.54 5.90 -2.10
CA LEU A 79 7.07 5.02 -1.06
C LEU A 79 8.58 4.89 -1.20
N LEU A 80 9.32 5.52 -0.28
CA LEU A 80 10.77 5.36 -0.18
C LEU A 80 11.10 4.36 0.92
N LYS A 81 11.87 3.33 0.53
CA LYS A 81 12.52 2.42 1.47
C LYS A 81 13.95 2.91 1.65
N SER A 82 14.37 3.16 2.89
CA SER A 82 15.79 3.44 3.17
C SER A 82 16.63 2.24 2.76
N GLU A 83 17.73 2.49 2.06
CA GLU A 83 18.79 1.51 1.94
C GLU A 83 19.59 1.55 3.24
N ASN A 84 19.71 0.40 3.89
CA ASN A 84 20.65 0.16 4.98
C ASN A 84 21.57 -0.98 4.53
#